data_AF-A0A2E0HUC1-F1
#
_entry.id   AF-A0A2E0HUC1-F1
#
_cell.length_a   1.000
_cell.length_b   1.000
_cell.length_c   1.000
_cell.angle_alpha   90.00
_cell.angle_beta   90.00
_cell.angle_gamma   90.00
#
_symmetry.space_group_name_H-M   'P 1'
#
loop_
_entity.id
_entity.type
_entity.pdbx_description
1 polymer ?
#
loop_
_entity_poly.entity_id
_entity_poly.type
_entity_poly.pdbx_seq_one_letter_code
_entity_poly.pdbx_strand_id
1 'polypeptide(L)'
;MIKNTIYTFILLLLMSCTSLNSIDTKSNNYIGKLLFGYKDDFASFNININLSKNNSIIQINKLFYGNVLNIKAYRNQDIFISPLNYTELIKIPNLINKNFHDWITNCLLKEKFEIVKIEDDFSFKLTCNKNEGKTFYKIRFQEYLLEGYIIKKK
;
A
#
# COMPACT_ATOMS: atom_id res chain seq x y z
N MET A 1 -17.52 -0.46 -52.52
CA MET A 1 -17.94 0.43 -51.42
C MET A 1 -17.46 -0.12 -50.06
N ILE A 2 -16.15 -0.38 -49.90
CA ILE A 2 -15.56 -1.05 -48.70
C ILE A 2 -14.32 -0.31 -48.15
N LYS A 3 -13.75 0.66 -48.90
CA LYS A 3 -12.54 1.40 -48.46
C LYS A 3 -12.81 2.47 -47.39
N ASN A 4 -14.03 3.01 -47.28
CA ASN A 4 -14.32 4.13 -46.37
C ASN A 4 -14.67 3.71 -44.93
N THR A 5 -14.97 2.44 -44.68
CA THR A 5 -15.37 1.95 -43.33
C THR A 5 -14.19 1.61 -42.43
N ILE A 6 -13.00 1.35 -42.99
CA ILE A 6 -11.80 1.01 -42.21
C ILE A 6 -11.17 2.28 -41.59
N TYR A 7 -11.21 3.41 -42.28
CA TYR A 7 -10.69 4.68 -41.77
C TYR A 7 -11.49 5.21 -40.58
N THR A 8 -12.79 4.90 -40.50
CA THR A 8 -13.65 5.32 -39.39
C THR A 8 -13.33 4.57 -38.09
N PHE A 9 -12.87 3.31 -38.18
CA PHE A 9 -12.52 2.49 -37.02
C PHE A 9 -11.15 2.88 -36.41
N ILE A 10 -10.21 3.33 -37.24
CA ILE A 10 -8.88 3.77 -36.80
C ILE A 10 -8.95 5.12 -36.05
N LEU A 11 -9.90 5.98 -36.39
CA LEU A 11 -10.08 7.29 -35.73
C LEU A 11 -10.62 7.17 -34.29
N LEU A 12 -11.38 6.11 -33.98
CA LEU A 12 -11.92 5.85 -32.64
C LEU A 12 -10.85 5.33 -31.65
N LEU A 13 -9.81 4.64 -32.14
CA LEU A 13 -8.73 4.12 -31.31
C LEU A 13 -7.72 5.19 -30.87
N LEU A 14 -7.72 6.38 -31.50
CA LEU A 14 -6.86 7.51 -31.14
C LEU A 14 -7.47 8.44 -30.08
N MET A 15 -8.74 8.27 -29.73
CA MET A 15 -9.46 9.11 -28.75
C MET A 15 -9.48 8.52 -27.34
N SER A 16 -9.07 7.27 -27.14
CA SER A 16 -8.99 6.64 -25.81
C SER A 16 -7.61 6.81 -25.18
N CYS A 17 -7.16 8.06 -25.07
CA CYS A 17 -6.26 8.48 -24.00
C CYS A 17 -7.01 9.47 -23.12
N THR A 18 -8.05 9.00 -22.43
CA THR A 18 -8.55 9.68 -21.25
C THR A 18 -7.57 9.40 -20.12
N SER A 19 -6.46 10.14 -20.05
CA SER A 19 -5.81 10.32 -18.75
C SER A 19 -6.77 11.18 -17.93
N LEU A 20 -7.65 10.54 -17.16
CA LEU A 20 -8.43 11.24 -16.16
C LEU A 20 -7.44 11.97 -15.25
N ASN A 21 -7.49 13.30 -15.30
CA ASN A 21 -6.95 14.17 -14.28
C ASN A 21 -7.54 13.76 -12.94
N SER A 22 -6.78 13.03 -12.13
CA SER A 22 -7.00 13.07 -10.69
C SER A 22 -6.27 14.31 -10.19
N ILE A 23 -7.08 15.30 -9.82
CA ILE A 23 -6.79 16.45 -8.96
C ILE A 23 -5.41 16.33 -8.29
N ASP A 24 -4.56 17.32 -8.55
CA ASP A 24 -3.23 17.55 -7.95
C ASP A 24 -3.30 17.60 -6.41
N THR A 25 -3.50 16.45 -5.77
CA THR A 25 -3.02 16.24 -4.41
C THR A 25 -1.57 15.82 -4.56
N LYS A 26 -0.64 16.74 -4.29
CA LYS A 26 0.80 16.49 -4.24
C LYS A 26 1.06 15.18 -3.49
N SER A 27 1.26 14.08 -4.22
CA SER A 27 1.39 12.76 -3.65
C SER A 27 2.87 12.39 -3.60
N ASN A 28 3.33 11.94 -2.44
CA ASN A 28 4.67 11.39 -2.31
C ASN A 28 4.63 9.91 -2.70
N ASN A 29 5.42 9.54 -3.70
CA ASN A 29 5.58 8.16 -4.11
C ASN A 29 6.76 7.54 -3.38
N TYR A 30 6.60 6.32 -2.92
CA TYR A 30 7.64 5.54 -2.27
C TYR A 30 7.70 4.13 -2.84
N ILE A 31 8.89 3.54 -2.80
CA ILE A 31 9.15 2.17 -3.23
C ILE A 31 9.98 1.47 -2.17
N GLY A 32 9.89 0.14 -2.08
CA GLY A 32 10.61 -0.58 -1.05
C GLY A 32 10.52 -2.08 -1.19
N LYS A 33 10.99 -2.75 -0.13
CA LYS A 33 10.85 -4.19 0.05
C LYS A 33 10.07 -4.50 1.31
N LEU A 34 9.35 -5.62 1.27
CA LEU A 34 8.60 -6.21 2.36
C LEU A 34 9.03 -7.67 2.50
N LEU A 35 9.38 -8.06 3.70
CA LEU A 35 9.50 -9.45 4.13
C LEU A 35 8.29 -9.73 5.01
N PHE A 36 7.48 -10.70 4.61
CA PHE A 36 6.36 -11.22 5.38
C PHE A 36 6.74 -12.56 5.98
N GLY A 37 6.50 -12.75 7.26
CA GLY A 37 6.79 -13.97 8.01
C GLY A 37 5.58 -14.48 8.79
N TYR A 38 5.39 -15.80 8.78
CA TYR A 38 4.40 -16.52 9.60
C TYR A 38 4.95 -17.90 9.94
N LYS A 39 5.03 -18.25 11.24
CA LYS A 39 5.50 -19.57 11.74
C LYS A 39 6.76 -20.08 11.01
N ASP A 40 7.79 -19.26 10.97
CA ASP A 40 9.11 -19.53 10.36
C ASP A 40 9.16 -19.58 8.83
N ASP A 41 8.03 -19.44 8.13
CA ASP A 41 8.00 -19.25 6.68
C ASP A 41 8.10 -17.76 6.33
N PHE A 42 8.94 -17.43 5.34
CA PHE A 42 9.15 -16.07 4.88
C PHE A 42 8.92 -15.92 3.38
N ALA A 43 8.28 -14.81 3.01
CA ALA A 43 8.08 -14.42 1.62
C ALA A 43 8.50 -12.95 1.41
N SER A 44 9.21 -12.70 0.32
CA SER A 44 9.66 -11.35 -0.04
C SER A 44 8.82 -10.76 -1.17
N PHE A 45 8.50 -9.48 -1.02
CA PHE A 45 7.69 -8.70 -1.93
C PHE A 45 8.30 -7.32 -2.16
N ASN A 46 7.92 -6.71 -3.28
CA ASN A 46 8.14 -5.29 -3.52
C ASN A 46 6.91 -4.52 -3.01
N ILE A 47 7.13 -3.34 -2.45
CA ILE A 47 6.06 -2.46 -1.99
C ILE A 47 6.16 -1.12 -2.72
N ASN A 48 5.02 -0.60 -3.18
CA ASN A 48 4.88 0.76 -3.66
C ASN A 48 3.83 1.48 -2.82
N ILE A 49 4.11 2.71 -2.42
CA ILE A 49 3.19 3.52 -1.61
C ILE A 49 3.00 4.87 -2.30
N ASN A 50 1.77 5.19 -2.65
CA ASN A 50 1.36 6.55 -2.96
C ASN A 50 0.74 7.15 -1.70
N LEU A 51 1.37 8.19 -1.16
CA LEU A 51 0.92 8.89 0.04
C LEU A 51 0.43 10.28 -0.35
N SER A 52 -0.85 10.54 -0.15
CA SER A 52 -1.45 11.87 -0.28
C SER A 52 -1.84 12.42 1.09
N LYS A 53 -2.42 13.63 1.11
CA LYS A 53 -2.89 14.26 2.35
C LYS A 53 -3.98 13.45 3.04
N ASN A 54 -4.88 12.82 2.28
CA ASN A 54 -6.11 12.23 2.82
C ASN A 54 -6.21 10.72 2.61
N ASN A 55 -5.33 10.15 1.78
CA ASN A 55 -5.32 8.72 1.52
C ASN A 55 -3.90 8.19 1.32
N SER A 56 -3.79 6.88 1.48
CA SER A 56 -2.61 6.08 1.16
C SER A 56 -3.03 4.91 0.30
N ILE A 57 -2.33 4.69 -0.80
CA ILE A 57 -2.48 3.50 -1.64
C ILE A 57 -1.19 2.72 -1.55
N ILE A 58 -1.25 1.50 -1.00
CA ILE A 58 -0.12 0.60 -0.84
C ILE A 58 -0.35 -0.59 -1.76
N GLN A 59 0.64 -0.90 -2.59
CA GLN A 59 0.60 -2.00 -3.53
C GLN A 59 1.74 -2.95 -3.21
N ILE A 60 1.41 -4.20 -2.93
CA ILE A 60 2.37 -5.29 -2.70
C ILE A 60 2.45 -6.09 -3.99
N ASN A 61 3.66 -6.24 -4.51
CA ASN A 61 3.93 -6.92 -5.76
C ASN A 61 4.89 -8.09 -5.53
N LYS A 62 4.64 -9.21 -6.19
CA LYS A 62 5.57 -10.35 -6.24
C LYS A 62 6.26 -10.38 -7.60
N LEU A 63 7.56 -10.67 -7.62
CA LEU A 63 8.31 -10.88 -8.85
C LEU A 63 7.61 -11.96 -9.71
N PHE A 64 7.44 -11.70 -11.01
CA PHE A 64 6.75 -12.56 -11.99
C PHE A 64 5.22 -12.69 -11.87
N TYR A 65 4.61 -12.40 -10.73
CA TYR A 65 3.15 -12.51 -10.52
C TYR A 65 2.43 -11.16 -10.51
N GLY A 66 3.17 -10.05 -10.55
CA GLY A 66 2.58 -8.70 -10.58
C GLY A 66 2.02 -8.29 -9.22
N ASN A 67 0.93 -7.51 -9.24
CA ASN A 67 0.28 -6.99 -8.05
C ASN A 67 -0.51 -8.10 -7.33
N VAL A 68 -0.14 -8.37 -6.08
CA VAL A 68 -0.75 -9.42 -5.25
C VAL A 68 -1.71 -8.86 -4.21
N LEU A 69 -1.50 -7.63 -3.74
CA LEU A 69 -2.35 -6.99 -2.74
C LEU A 69 -2.35 -5.48 -2.91
N ASN A 70 -3.54 -4.89 -2.89
CA ASN A 70 -3.74 -3.46 -2.80
C ASN A 70 -4.43 -3.11 -1.49
N ILE A 71 -3.87 -2.16 -0.77
CA ILE A 71 -4.42 -1.63 0.47
C ILE A 71 -4.66 -0.14 0.25
N LYS A 72 -5.91 0.30 0.38
CA LYS A 72 -6.30 1.71 0.34
C LYS A 72 -6.75 2.11 1.74
N ALA A 73 -6.11 3.13 2.30
CA ALA A 73 -6.50 3.69 3.58
C ALA A 73 -6.83 5.16 3.40
N TYR A 74 -8.00 5.57 3.88
CA TYR A 74 -8.43 6.96 3.91
C TYR A 74 -8.46 7.44 5.35
N ARG A 75 -8.27 8.74 5.58
CA ARG A 75 -8.40 9.31 6.94
C ARG A 75 -9.76 8.97 7.54
N ASN A 76 -9.74 8.46 8.78
CA ASN A 76 -10.94 8.14 9.57
C ASN A 76 -11.91 7.17 8.89
N GLN A 77 -11.46 6.38 7.93
CA GLN A 77 -12.25 5.34 7.28
C GLN A 77 -11.54 4.01 7.41
N ASP A 78 -12.31 2.94 7.28
CA ASP A 78 -11.77 1.59 7.25
C ASP A 78 -10.90 1.38 6.00
N ILE A 79 -9.88 0.55 6.18
CA ILE A 79 -9.00 0.10 5.11
C ILE A 79 -9.79 -0.75 4.13
N PHE A 80 -9.61 -0.47 2.85
CA PHE A 80 -10.05 -1.33 1.77
C PHE A 80 -8.88 -2.18 1.27
N ILE A 81 -9.05 -3.49 1.22
CA ILE A 81 -8.02 -4.43 0.76
C ILE A 81 -8.57 -5.22 -0.42
N SER A 82 -7.74 -5.39 -1.45
CA SER A 82 -8.08 -6.13 -2.66
C SER A 82 -6.93 -7.03 -3.10
N PRO A 83 -7.19 -8.27 -3.56
CA PRO A 83 -8.53 -8.87 -3.68
C PRO A 83 -9.13 -9.31 -2.32
N LEU A 84 -10.46 -9.28 -2.21
CA LEU A 84 -11.23 -9.51 -0.97
C LEU A 84 -11.05 -10.92 -0.36
N ASN A 85 -10.61 -11.89 -1.16
CA ASN A 85 -10.37 -13.26 -0.68
C ASN A 85 -9.32 -13.31 0.45
N TYR A 86 -8.46 -12.29 0.57
CA TYR A 86 -7.49 -12.19 1.66
C TYR A 86 -8.05 -11.52 2.93
N THR A 87 -9.09 -10.69 2.82
CA THR A 87 -9.68 -10.00 3.99
C THR A 87 -10.51 -10.90 4.88
N GLU A 88 -11.16 -11.91 4.30
CA GLU A 88 -11.96 -12.87 5.09
C GLU A 88 -11.07 -13.75 5.99
N LEU A 89 -9.78 -13.87 5.65
CA LEU A 89 -8.81 -14.68 6.37
C LEU A 89 -8.15 -13.94 7.54
N ILE A 90 -8.21 -12.60 7.60
CA ILE A 90 -7.54 -11.79 8.62
C ILE A 90 -8.51 -10.75 9.17
N LYS A 91 -9.03 -10.98 10.38
CA LYS A 91 -9.80 -9.96 11.11
C LYS A 91 -8.85 -8.84 11.55
N ILE A 92 -8.90 -7.71 10.85
CA ILE A 92 -8.14 -6.50 11.22
C ILE A 92 -8.90 -5.79 12.35
N PRO A 93 -8.29 -5.59 13.53
CA PRO A 93 -8.92 -4.83 14.62
C PRO A 93 -9.33 -3.42 14.17
N ASN A 94 -10.49 -2.95 14.63
CA ASN A 94 -11.06 -1.64 14.29
C ASN A 94 -10.07 -0.49 14.53
N LEU A 95 -9.25 -0.59 15.57
CA LEU A 95 -8.22 0.39 15.88
C LEU A 95 -7.19 0.52 14.75
N ILE A 96 -6.71 -0.60 14.23
CA ILE A 96 -5.79 -0.60 13.08
C ILE A 96 -6.54 -0.09 11.86
N ASN A 97 -7.75 -0.61 11.64
CA ASN A 97 -8.57 -0.31 10.48
C ASN A 97 -8.78 1.21 10.28
N LYS A 98 -9.12 1.93 11.34
CA LYS A 98 -9.42 3.38 11.25
C LYS A 98 -8.21 4.29 11.22
N ASN A 99 -7.07 3.85 11.77
CA ASN A 99 -5.91 4.71 12.00
C ASN A 99 -4.75 4.45 11.02
N PHE A 100 -4.88 3.46 10.13
CA PHE A 100 -3.76 2.99 9.32
C PHE A 100 -3.14 4.06 8.42
N HIS A 101 -3.95 4.95 7.84
CA HIS A 101 -3.44 6.07 7.03
C HIS A 101 -2.52 6.99 7.86
N ASP A 102 -2.94 7.39 9.06
CA ASP A 102 -2.16 8.28 9.91
C ASP A 102 -0.89 7.60 10.43
N TRP A 103 -0.96 6.29 10.71
CA TRP A 103 0.19 5.52 11.15
C TRP A 103 1.24 5.37 10.06
N ILE A 104 0.84 5.05 8.82
CA ILE A 104 1.76 5.01 7.68
C ILE A 104 2.31 6.39 7.34
N THR A 105 1.49 7.43 7.41
CA THR A 105 1.94 8.81 7.22
C THR A 105 3.04 9.17 8.20
N ASN A 106 2.82 8.93 9.50
CA ASN A 106 3.80 9.20 10.54
C ASN A 106 5.06 8.35 10.37
N CYS A 107 4.90 7.06 10.05
CA CYS A 107 6.01 6.15 9.78
C CYS A 107 6.95 6.65 8.67
N LEU A 108 6.40 7.18 7.58
CA LEU A 108 7.18 7.64 6.41
C LEU A 108 7.76 9.06 6.57
N LEU A 109 7.06 9.93 7.30
CA LEU A 109 7.43 11.34 7.41
C LEU A 109 8.33 11.64 8.61
N LYS A 110 8.13 10.98 9.76
CA LYS A 110 8.94 11.21 10.96
C LYS A 110 10.29 10.48 10.89
N GLU A 111 11.26 10.97 11.65
CA GLU A 111 12.55 10.28 11.84
C GLU A 111 12.37 8.97 12.60
N LYS A 112 11.54 8.98 13.64
CA LYS A 112 11.18 7.78 14.41
C LYS A 112 9.68 7.79 14.70
N PHE A 113 9.09 6.61 14.68
CA PHE A 113 7.68 6.42 15.03
C PHE A 113 7.47 5.03 15.62
N GLU A 114 6.75 4.93 16.72
CA GLU A 114 6.38 3.65 17.31
C GLU A 114 4.94 3.71 17.82
N ILE A 115 4.21 2.61 17.59
CA ILE A 115 2.92 2.33 18.19
C ILE A 115 2.96 0.93 18.75
N VAL A 116 2.50 0.78 19.99
CA VAL A 116 2.25 -0.50 20.64
C VAL A 116 0.80 -0.50 21.10
N LYS A 117 0.05 -1.53 20.73
CA LYS A 117 -1.33 -1.76 21.13
C LYS A 117 -1.46 -3.20 21.59
N ILE A 118 -1.92 -3.36 22.82
CA ILE A 118 -2.15 -4.65 23.45
C ILE A 118 -3.57 -4.55 23.99
N GLU A 119 -4.45 -5.35 23.44
CA GLU A 119 -5.81 -5.58 23.92
C GLU A 119 -5.96 -7.08 24.18
N ASP A 120 -6.98 -7.48 24.93
CA ASP A 120 -7.12 -8.86 25.44
C ASP A 120 -7.00 -9.93 24.34
N ASP A 121 -7.44 -9.60 23.12
CA ASP A 121 -7.50 -10.53 21.99
C ASP A 121 -6.43 -10.28 20.91
N PHE A 122 -5.62 -9.21 21.00
CA PHE A 122 -4.54 -8.98 20.02
C PHE A 122 -3.39 -8.11 20.52
N SER A 123 -2.21 -8.40 19.97
CA SER A 123 -1.04 -7.54 20.08
C SER A 123 -0.65 -7.00 18.71
N PHE A 124 -0.43 -5.69 18.64
CA PHE A 124 0.04 -4.98 17.48
C PHE A 124 1.18 -4.04 17.84
N LYS A 125 2.30 -4.12 17.11
CA LYS A 125 3.41 -3.19 17.23
C LYS A 125 3.87 -2.75 15.86
N LEU A 126 3.89 -1.45 15.61
CA LEU A 126 4.49 -0.81 14.44
C LEU A 126 5.67 0.02 14.92
N THR A 127 6.87 -0.24 14.39
CA THR A 127 8.06 0.58 14.63
C THR A 127 8.64 1.02 13.29
N CYS A 128 8.99 2.30 13.18
CA CYS A 128 9.65 2.88 12.03
C CYS A 128 10.83 3.75 12.44
N ASN A 129 11.91 3.66 11.68
CA ASN A 129 13.10 4.47 11.87
C ASN A 129 13.66 4.88 10.51
N LYS A 130 13.88 6.18 10.32
CA LYS A 130 14.53 6.71 9.13
C LYS A 130 16.04 6.73 9.36
N ASN A 131 16.77 6.19 8.40
CA ASN A 131 18.22 6.24 8.36
C ASN A 131 18.67 6.42 6.91
N GLU A 132 19.53 7.40 6.64
CA GLU A 132 20.10 7.67 5.31
C GLU A 132 19.06 7.72 4.17
N GLY A 133 17.92 8.37 4.41
CA GLY A 133 16.84 8.50 3.41
C GLY A 133 16.00 7.24 3.19
N LYS A 134 16.25 6.16 3.93
CA LYS A 134 15.42 4.94 3.97
C LYS A 134 14.61 4.91 5.26
N THR A 135 13.34 4.56 5.17
CA THR A 135 12.48 4.27 6.32
C THR A 135 12.44 2.77 6.53
N PHE A 136 13.11 2.28 7.58
CA PHE A 136 13.00 0.89 8.01
C PHE A 136 11.76 0.74 8.86
N TYR A 137 10.97 -0.30 8.60
CA TYR A 137 9.73 -0.54 9.33
C TYR A 137 9.65 -2.00 9.78
N LYS A 138 8.94 -2.22 10.89
CA LYS A 138 8.62 -3.53 11.43
C LYS A 138 7.21 -3.48 12.03
N ILE A 139 6.36 -4.39 11.59
CA ILE A 139 5.01 -4.63 12.09
C ILE A 139 4.98 -6.03 12.68
N ARG A 140 4.58 -6.14 13.94
CA ARG A 140 4.20 -7.41 14.55
C ARG A 140 2.72 -7.37 14.81
N PHE A 141 2.01 -8.40 14.36
CA PHE A 141 0.60 -8.57 14.61
C PHE A 141 0.33 -10.04 14.90
N GLN A 142 0.04 -10.38 16.15
CA GLN A 142 -0.08 -11.78 16.58
C GLN A 142 1.16 -12.60 16.15
N GLU A 143 0.97 -13.68 15.37
CA GLU A 143 2.03 -14.55 14.85
C GLU A 143 2.69 -14.03 13.56
N TYR A 144 2.20 -12.90 13.02
CA TYR A 144 2.68 -12.32 11.77
C TYR A 144 3.78 -11.28 12.03
N LEU A 145 4.82 -11.36 11.20
CA LEU A 145 5.90 -10.38 11.13
C LEU A 145 5.95 -9.78 9.73
N LEU A 146 5.87 -8.45 9.64
CA LEU A 146 6.18 -7.72 8.41
C LEU A 146 7.36 -6.80 8.69
N GLU A 147 8.39 -6.82 7.87
CA GLU A 147 9.50 -5.90 8.01
C GLU A 147 10.14 -5.55 6.67
N GLY A 148 10.87 -4.45 6.63
CA GLY A 148 11.57 -4.06 5.42
C GLY A 148 11.99 -2.61 5.44
N TYR A 149 12.14 -2.04 4.24
CA TYR A 149 12.51 -0.65 4.07
C TYR A 149 11.73 -0.02 2.92
N ILE A 150 11.53 1.30 3.03
CA ILE A 150 10.83 2.14 2.06
C ILE A 150 11.69 3.38 1.77
N ILE A 151 11.77 3.78 0.51
CA ILE A 151 12.54 4.93 0.02
C ILE A 151 11.60 5.83 -0.75
N LYS A 152 11.73 7.15 -0.57
CA LYS A 152 10.99 8.12 -1.37
C LYS A 152 11.49 8.10 -2.81
N LYS A 153 10.59 7.91 -3.77
CA LYS A 153 10.90 8.01 -5.19
C LYS A 153 11.19 9.48 -5.49
N LYS A 154 12.35 9.74 -6.10
CA LYS A 154 12.74 11.08 -6.57
C LYS A 154 11.92 11.49 -7.79
#